data_AF-A0A482ZCH8-F1
#
_entry.id   AF-A0A482ZCH8-F1
#
_cell.length_a   1.000
_cell.length_b   1.000
_cell.length_c   1.000
_cell.angle_alpha   90.00
_cell.angle_beta   90.00
_cell.angle_gamma   90.00
#
_symmetry.space_group_name_H-M   'P 1'
#
loop_
_entity.id
_entity.type
_entity.pdbx_description
1 polymer ?
#
loop_
_entity_poly.entity_id
_entity_poly.type
_entity_poly.pdbx_seq_one_letter_code
_entity_poly.pdbx_strand_id
1 'polypeptide(L)' 'MKNNEYTAIIKKDGNDYIGWIEEIPGVNCQEKSMEKLKET' A
#
# COMPACT_ATOMS: atom_id res chain seq x y z
N MET A 1 3.08 -22.17 -10.57
CA MET A 1 3.72 -20.84 -10.50
C MET A 1 3.64 -20.40 -9.06
N LYS A 2 4.72 -19.90 -8.47
CA LYS A 2 4.71 -19.48 -7.06
C LYS A 2 4.10 -18.08 -7.01
N ASN A 3 3.03 -17.90 -6.24
CA ASN A 3 2.55 -16.56 -5.95
C ASN A 3 3.58 -15.93 -5.02
N ASN A 4 4.06 -14.74 -5.38
CA ASN A 4 4.89 -13.97 -4.47
C ASN A 4 3.95 -13.31 -3.47
N GLU A 5 4.13 -13.63 -2.19
CA GLU A 5 3.47 -12.97 -1.08
C GLU A 5 4.35 -11.81 -0.62
N TYR A 6 3.73 -10.65 -0.36
CA TYR A 6 4.40 -9.44 0.08
C TYR A 6 3.62 -8.81 1.23
N THR A 7 4.32 -8.04 2.06
CA THR A 7 3.76 -7.35 3.21
C THR A 7 3.48 -5.90 2.86
N ALA A 8 2.20 -5.54 2.76
CA ALA A 8 1.78 -4.16 2.60
C ALA A 8 1.64 -3.48 3.96
N ILE A 9 2.36 -2.37 4.16
CA ILE A 9 2.17 -1.48 5.29
C ILE A 9 1.22 -0.37 4.87
N ILE A 10 0.19 -0.12 5.68
CA ILE A 10 -0.79 0.93 5.43
C ILE A 10 -0.89 1.84 6.65
N LYS A 11 -0.80 3.13 6.41
CA LYS A 11 -0.91 4.18 7.43
C LYS A 11 -1.96 5.19 7.02
N LYS A 12 -2.85 5.56 7.95
CA LYS A 12 -3.72 6.72 7.78
C LYS A 12 -3.00 7.96 8.28
N ASP A 13 -2.87 8.98 7.43
CA ASP A 13 -2.24 10.26 7.76
C ASP A 13 -3.19 11.40 7.41
N GLY A 14 -3.74 12.05 8.43
CA GLY A 14 -4.85 12.99 8.29
C GLY A 14 -6.07 12.35 7.60
N ASN A 15 -6.44 12.89 6.44
CA ASN A 15 -7.57 12.42 5.63
C ASN A 15 -7.17 11.37 4.58
N ASP A 16 -5.88 11.06 4.46
CA ASP A 16 -5.35 10.24 3.37
C ASP A 16 -4.82 8.91 3.92
N TYR A 17 -4.74 7.91 3.05
CA TYR A 17 -4.10 6.63 3.33
C TYR A 17 -2.83 6.52 2.50
N ILE A 18 -1.73 6.11 3.13
CA ILE A 18 -0.42 5.91 2.53
C ILE A 18 -0.09 4.42 2.64
N GLY A 19 0.31 3.79 1.55
CA GLY A 19 0.69 2.39 1.49
C GLY A 19 2.06 2.19 0.85
N TRP A 20 2.81 1.20 1.31
CA TRP A 20 4.05 0.74 0.67
C TRP A 20 4.31 -0.75 0.93
N ILE A 21 5.15 -1.36 0.11
CA ILE A 21 5.59 -2.76 0.28
C ILE A 21 6.86 -2.79 1.12
N GLU A 22 6.84 -3.50 2.25
CA GLU A 22 7.97 -3.56 3.20
C GLU A 22 9.24 -4.10 2.52
N GLU A 23 9.08 -5.10 1.65
CA GLU A 23 10.18 -5.79 0.99
C GLU A 23 10.74 -5.04 -0.24
N ILE A 24 10.02 -4.03 -0.76
CA ILE A 24 10.40 -3.34 -2.00
C ILE A 24 10.43 -1.81 -1.79
N PRO A 25 11.62 -1.25 -1.50
CA PRO A 25 11.78 0.19 -1.37
C PRO A 25 11.34 0.95 -2.61
N GLY A 26 10.60 2.04 -2.42
CA GLY A 26 10.13 2.91 -3.51
C GLY A 26 8.85 2.44 -4.19
N VAL A 27 8.25 1.31 -3.78
CA VAL A 27 6.90 0.92 -4.19
C VAL A 27 5.90 1.44 -3.15
N ASN A 28 5.30 2.58 -3.44
CA ASN A 28 4.34 3.25 -2.57
C ASN A 28 3.22 3.94 -3.34
N CYS A 29 2.09 4.17 -2.68
CA CYS A 29 0.94 4.92 -3.20
C CYS A 29 0.22 5.67 -2.07
N GLN A 30 -0.52 6.72 -2.40
CA GLN A 30 -1.37 7.46 -1.45
C GLN A 30 -2.74 7.72 -2.07
N GLU A 31 -3.79 7.43 -1.31
CA GLU A 31 -5.18 7.54 -1.77
C GLU A 31 -6.11 8.10 -0.70
N LYS A 32 -7.27 8.63 -1.15
CA LYS A 32 -8.28 9.20 -0.23
C LYS A 32 -9.10 8.15 0.52
N SER A 33 -9.08 6.89 0.08
CA SER A 33 -9.78 5.79 0.74
C SER A 33 -8.94 4.52 0.74
N MET A 34 -9.20 3.67 1.74
CA MET A 34 -8.57 2.35 1.88
C MET A 34 -8.85 1.44 0.68
N GLU A 35 -10.06 1.53 0.11
CA GLU A 35 -10.47 0.73 -1.05
C GLU A 35 -9.64 1.09 -2.28
N LYS A 36 -9.53 2.39 -2.59
CA LYS A 36 -8.71 2.86 -3.71
C LYS A 36 -7.23 2.51 -3.56
N LEU A 37 -6.71 2.60 -2.33
CA LEU A 37 -5.33 2.21 -2.03
C LEU A 37 -5.07 0.73 -2.34
N LYS A 38 -6.07 -0.15 -2.17
CA LYS A 38 -5.93 -1.59 -2.46
C LYS A 38 -6.08 -1.94 -3.95
N GLU A 39 -6.71 -1.07 -4.73
CA GLU A 39 -6.96 -1.27 -6.15
C GLU A 39 -5.85 -0.71 -7.05
N THR A 40 -4.98 0.15 -6.51
CA THR A 40 -3.90 0.84 -7.23
C THR A 40 -2.55 0.17 -6.98
#